data_AF-A0A819WYZ2-F1
#
_entry.id   AF-A0A819WYZ2-F1
#
_cell.length_a   1.000
_cell.length_b   1.000
_cell.length_c   1.000
_cell.angle_alpha   90.00
_cell.angle_beta   90.00
_cell.angle_gamma   90.00
#
_symmetry.space_group_name_H-M   'P 1'
#
loop_
_entity.id
_entity.type
_entity.pdbx_description
1 polymer ?
#
loop_
_entity_poly.entity_id
_entity_poly.type
_entity_poly.pdbx_seq_one_letter_code
_entity_poly.pdbx_strand_id
1 'polypeptide(L)'
;MHQLLASVLIIAIIGVINGDKCGQNCLYSNCPATCPCGRTTNYVSATSYCSRYTDWDQQCCQCIVQAESQGNANAMNYNSDRTWDIGLFQINQQNFASCNSGRYPCDPQQNLACARKVWQWGGRTFKLWATVRQCNNQLGKRCG
;
A
#
# COMPACT_ATOMS: atom_id res chain seq x y z
N MET A 1 -0.22 13.59 67.13
CA MET A 1 -1.30 13.29 66.18
C MET A 1 -0.86 13.77 64.80
N HIS A 2 -0.53 12.81 63.94
CA HIS A 2 -0.03 12.98 62.58
C HIS A 2 -1.19 13.26 61.64
N GLN A 3 -1.11 14.24 60.73
CA GLN A 3 -1.65 14.13 59.36
C GLN A 3 -0.87 15.05 58.41
N LEU A 4 0.03 14.45 57.62
CA LEU A 4 0.65 15.05 56.44
C LEU A 4 -0.34 14.89 55.28
N LEU A 5 -0.83 16.00 54.74
CA LEU A 5 -1.65 16.03 53.54
C LEU A 5 -0.75 15.79 52.31
N ALA A 6 -0.80 14.59 51.75
CA ALA A 6 -0.16 14.25 50.49
C ALA A 6 -1.10 14.65 49.33
N SER A 7 -0.80 15.75 48.66
CA SER A 7 -1.49 16.16 47.44
C SER A 7 -1.05 15.25 46.28
N VAL A 8 -1.94 14.35 45.86
CA VAL A 8 -1.75 13.52 44.67
C VAL A 8 -2.02 14.36 43.42
N LEU A 9 -0.95 14.80 42.76
CA LEU A 9 -1.01 15.46 41.45
C LEU A 9 -1.18 14.38 40.37
N ILE A 10 -2.40 14.16 39.90
CA ILE A 10 -2.68 13.29 38.75
C ILE A 10 -2.35 14.06 37.48
N ILE A 11 -1.16 13.81 36.91
CA ILE A 11 -0.78 14.31 35.59
C ILE A 11 -1.50 13.44 34.55
N ALA A 12 -2.57 13.96 33.95
CA ALA A 12 -3.20 13.36 32.79
C ALA A 12 -2.26 13.50 31.58
N ILE A 13 -1.53 12.42 31.25
CA ILE A 13 -0.77 12.32 30.00
C ILE A 13 -1.79 12.17 28.88
N ILE A 14 -2.18 13.29 28.26
CA ILE A 14 -2.91 13.28 26.98
C ILE A 14 -1.90 12.83 25.93
N GLY A 15 -1.78 11.52 25.74
CA GLY A 15 -1.13 10.95 24.58
C GLY A 15 -1.87 11.44 23.34
N VAL A 16 -1.21 12.25 22.51
CA VAL A 16 -1.71 12.59 21.18
C VAL A 16 -1.68 11.30 20.38
N ILE A 17 -2.78 10.57 20.41
CA ILE A 17 -3.02 9.44 19.51
C ILE A 17 -3.16 10.10 18.14
N ASN A 18 -2.08 10.10 17.36
CA ASN A 18 -2.18 10.40 15.94
C ASN A 18 -3.08 9.32 15.35
N GLY A 19 -4.38 9.63 15.31
CA GLY A 19 -5.42 8.73 14.86
C GLY A 19 -5.05 8.23 13.48
N ASP A 20 -5.02 6.92 13.35
CA ASP A 20 -4.78 6.22 12.11
C ASP A 20 -5.70 6.77 11.00
N LYS A 21 -5.12 7.56 10.08
CA LYS A 21 -5.91 8.41 9.19
C LYS A 21 -6.85 7.60 8.31
N CYS A 22 -6.47 6.37 7.97
CA CYS A 22 -7.27 5.48 7.13
C CYS A 22 -7.32 4.03 7.65
N GLY A 23 -7.29 3.82 8.97
CA GLY A 23 -7.44 2.49 9.57
C GLY A 23 -6.46 1.46 9.01
N GLN A 24 -5.17 1.80 9.05
CA GLN A 24 -3.99 1.02 8.66
C GLN A 24 -3.82 0.86 7.14
N ASN A 25 -4.73 1.45 6.36
CA ASN A 25 -4.57 1.50 4.91
C ASN A 25 -3.53 2.54 4.48
N CYS A 26 -3.17 3.52 5.32
CA CYS A 26 -2.19 4.54 4.95
C CYS A 26 -0.75 4.13 5.33
N LEU A 27 0.06 3.74 4.35
CA LEU A 27 1.36 3.12 4.61
C LEU A 27 2.40 4.07 5.24
N TYR A 28 2.32 5.38 4.95
CA TYR A 28 3.33 6.36 5.38
C TYR A 28 2.75 7.51 6.20
N SER A 29 1.55 7.36 6.78
CA SER A 29 0.83 8.41 7.55
C SER A 29 0.61 9.75 6.83
N ASN A 30 0.90 9.80 5.52
CA ASN A 30 0.85 10.97 4.65
C ASN A 30 -0.51 11.20 3.99
N CYS A 31 -1.44 10.25 4.14
CA CYS A 31 -2.76 10.36 3.55
C CYS A 31 -3.51 11.59 4.11
N PRO A 32 -4.25 12.33 3.28
CA PRO A 32 -5.22 13.31 3.73
C PRO A 32 -6.35 12.63 4.54
N ALA A 33 -7.27 13.44 5.07
CA ALA A 33 -8.43 12.94 5.80
C ALA A 33 -9.37 12.07 4.94
N THR A 34 -9.24 12.14 3.61
CA THR A 34 -9.97 11.27 2.67
C THR A 34 -9.30 9.91 2.58
N CYS A 35 -10.11 8.85 2.69
CA CYS A 35 -9.67 7.46 2.57
C CYS A 35 -10.39 6.80 1.39
N PRO A 36 -9.88 6.93 0.15
CA PRO A 36 -10.53 6.42 -1.06
C PRO A 36 -11.00 4.97 -0.99
N CYS A 37 -10.22 4.10 -0.34
CA CYS A 37 -10.53 2.68 -0.18
C CYS A 37 -11.14 2.34 1.19
N GLY A 38 -11.65 3.34 1.91
CA GLY A 38 -12.20 3.18 3.24
C GLY A 38 -11.15 2.98 4.33
N ARG A 39 -11.62 2.56 5.51
CA ARG A 39 -10.83 2.46 6.74
C ARG A 39 -10.62 1.02 7.23
N THR A 40 -11.08 0.04 6.45
CA THR A 40 -10.94 -1.37 6.78
C THR A 40 -9.85 -1.95 5.90
N THR A 41 -8.93 -2.69 6.50
CA THR A 41 -7.89 -3.42 5.77
C THR A 41 -8.50 -4.57 4.98
N ASN A 42 -7.85 -4.95 3.89
CA ASN A 42 -8.25 -6.08 3.06
C ASN A 42 -7.02 -6.89 2.67
N TYR A 43 -6.56 -7.75 3.56
CA TYR A 43 -5.40 -8.60 3.29
C TYR A 43 -5.76 -9.76 2.38
N VAL A 44 -5.06 -9.87 1.26
CA VAL A 44 -5.20 -10.95 0.28
C VAL A 44 -3.86 -11.65 0.06
N SER A 45 -3.91 -12.89 -0.42
CA SER A 45 -2.69 -13.65 -0.72
C SER A 45 -2.00 -13.13 -1.98
N ALA A 46 -0.76 -12.68 -1.83
CA ALA A 46 0.10 -12.32 -2.97
C ALA A 46 0.22 -13.50 -3.96
N THR A 47 0.41 -14.71 -3.45
CA THR A 47 0.48 -15.93 -4.27
C THR A 47 -0.77 -16.13 -5.11
N SER A 48 -1.96 -15.96 -4.52
CA SER A 48 -3.24 -16.13 -5.24
C SER A 48 -3.49 -15.07 -6.32
N TYR A 49 -2.95 -13.86 -6.17
CA TYR A 49 -3.09 -12.81 -7.18
C TYR A 49 -2.03 -12.91 -8.27
N CYS A 50 -0.78 -13.23 -7.91
CA CYS A 50 0.31 -13.44 -8.84
C CYS A 50 0.11 -14.66 -9.75
N SER A 51 -0.52 -15.73 -9.25
CA SER A 51 -0.78 -16.94 -10.03
C SER A 51 -1.86 -16.78 -11.10
N ARG A 52 -2.63 -15.67 -11.08
CA ARG A 52 -3.64 -15.37 -12.11
C ARG A 52 -3.03 -15.04 -13.47
N TYR A 53 -1.76 -14.66 -13.51
CA TYR A 53 -1.00 -14.45 -14.75
C TYR A 53 0.21 -15.37 -14.79
N THR A 54 0.14 -16.41 -15.61
CA THR A 54 1.17 -17.46 -15.69
C THR A 54 2.47 -17.00 -16.34
N ASP A 55 2.45 -15.88 -17.07
CA ASP A 55 3.62 -15.27 -17.69
C ASP A 55 4.31 -14.22 -16.80
N TRP A 56 3.85 -14.05 -15.57
CA TRP A 56 4.58 -13.31 -14.54
C TRP A 56 5.57 -14.23 -13.84
N ASP A 57 6.79 -13.73 -13.65
CA ASP A 57 7.70 -14.34 -12.69
C ASP A 57 7.07 -14.26 -11.29
N GLN A 58 6.74 -15.43 -10.75
CA GLN A 58 5.93 -15.53 -9.53
C GLN A 58 6.65 -14.97 -8.31
N GLN A 59 7.97 -15.17 -8.20
CA GLN A 59 8.74 -14.64 -7.08
C GLN A 59 8.85 -13.12 -7.16
N CYS A 60 9.07 -12.58 -8.37
CA CYS A 60 9.10 -11.14 -8.59
C CYS A 60 7.75 -10.50 -8.26
N CYS A 61 6.66 -11.04 -8.78
CA CYS A 61 5.33 -10.53 -8.49
C CYS A 61 5.02 -10.52 -6.98
N GLN A 62 5.28 -11.64 -6.28
CA GLN A 62 5.03 -11.74 -4.84
C GLN A 62 5.88 -10.75 -4.05
N CYS A 63 7.15 -10.57 -4.44
CA CYS A 63 8.01 -9.57 -3.81
C CYS A 63 7.48 -8.14 -4.02
N ILE A 64 7.05 -7.79 -5.25
CA ILE A 64 6.45 -6.48 -5.53
C ILE A 64 5.22 -6.27 -4.65
N VAL A 65 4.27 -7.20 -4.63
CA VAL A 65 3.07 -7.08 -3.78
C VAL A 65 3.44 -6.89 -2.31
N GLN A 66 4.42 -7.64 -1.81
CA GLN A 66 4.85 -7.54 -0.42
C GLN A 66 5.52 -6.19 -0.12
N ALA A 67 6.38 -5.70 -1.02
CA ALA A 67 7.09 -4.44 -0.87
C ALA A 67 6.16 -3.22 -1.01
N GLU A 68 5.17 -3.31 -1.90
CA GLU A 68 4.25 -2.21 -2.20
C GLU A 68 3.14 -2.09 -1.15
N SER A 69 2.52 -3.20 -0.72
CA SER A 69 1.30 -3.14 0.09
C SER A 69 1.25 -4.11 1.26
N GLN A 70 2.26 -4.98 1.40
CA GLN A 70 2.26 -6.08 2.38
C GLN A 70 1.02 -6.99 2.25
N GLY A 71 0.44 -7.07 1.05
CA GLY A 71 -0.77 -7.83 0.76
C GLY A 71 -2.09 -7.13 1.11
N ASN A 72 -2.07 -5.88 1.60
CA ASN A 72 -3.30 -5.12 1.84
C ASN A 72 -3.83 -4.51 0.53
N ALA A 73 -4.91 -5.06 -0.01
CA ALA A 73 -5.52 -4.58 -1.24
C ALA A 73 -6.25 -3.23 -1.09
N ASN A 74 -6.45 -2.75 0.14
CA ASN A 74 -6.92 -1.40 0.41
C ASN A 74 -5.78 -0.44 0.78
N ALA A 75 -4.50 -0.84 0.65
CA ALA A 75 -3.36 0.03 0.93
C ALA A 75 -3.39 1.30 0.05
N MET A 76 -2.98 2.41 0.63
CA MET A 76 -2.95 3.72 0.02
C MET A 76 -1.69 4.45 0.42
N ASN A 77 -1.09 5.12 -0.54
CA ASN A 77 -0.02 6.07 -0.33
C ASN A 77 -0.38 7.38 -1.02
N TYR A 78 -0.16 8.52 -0.33
CA TYR A 78 -0.39 9.84 -0.90
C TYR A 78 0.93 10.57 -1.10
N ASN A 79 1.34 10.67 -2.36
CA ASN A 79 2.64 11.21 -2.74
C ASN A 79 2.74 12.72 -2.49
N SER A 80 3.97 13.22 -2.40
CA SER A 80 4.25 14.64 -2.21
C SER A 80 3.74 15.52 -3.36
N ASP A 81 3.61 14.94 -4.56
CA ASP A 81 3.03 15.57 -5.75
C ASP A 81 1.48 15.56 -5.77
N ARG A 82 0.86 15.14 -4.67
CA ARG A 82 -0.60 15.06 -4.49
C ARG A 82 -1.29 13.99 -5.33
N THR A 83 -0.56 12.97 -5.76
CA THR A 83 -1.12 11.77 -6.41
C THR A 83 -1.29 10.61 -5.44
N TRP A 84 -2.20 9.70 -5.78
CA TRP A 84 -2.42 8.47 -5.02
C TRP A 84 -1.75 7.26 -5.67
N ASP A 85 -1.16 6.40 -4.85
CA ASP A 85 -0.90 5.00 -5.19
C ASP A 85 -1.88 4.11 -4.42
N ILE A 86 -2.56 3.21 -5.12
CA ILE A 86 -3.70 2.48 -4.56
C ILE A 86 -3.54 0.97 -4.72
N GLY A 87 -3.95 0.27 -3.67
CA GLY A 87 -4.21 -1.15 -3.60
C GLY A 87 -2.98 -2.05 -3.68
N LEU A 88 -3.21 -3.31 -4.03
CA LEU A 88 -2.25 -4.41 -3.88
C LEU A 88 -0.89 -4.15 -4.56
N PHE A 89 -0.92 -3.54 -5.74
CA PHE A 89 0.28 -3.22 -6.54
C PHE A 89 0.67 -1.73 -6.47
N GLN A 90 0.06 -0.95 -5.56
CA GLN A 90 0.26 0.49 -5.42
C GLN A 90 0.25 1.21 -6.77
N ILE A 91 -0.86 1.07 -7.50
CA ILE A 91 -1.00 1.67 -8.83
C ILE A 91 -1.15 3.17 -8.69
N ASN A 92 -0.23 3.92 -9.29
CA ASN A 92 -0.27 5.38 -9.32
C ASN A 92 -1.49 5.95 -10.09
N GLN A 93 -1.95 7.11 -9.66
CA GLN A 93 -3.08 7.85 -10.25
C GLN A 93 -2.98 8.10 -11.74
N GLN A 94 -1.80 8.37 -12.26
CA GLN A 94 -1.60 8.53 -13.70
C GLN A 94 -1.87 7.21 -14.45
N ASN A 95 -1.50 6.08 -13.85
CA ASN A 95 -1.74 4.75 -14.43
C ASN A 95 -3.22 4.36 -14.34
N PHE A 96 -3.87 4.58 -13.19
CA PHE A 96 -5.30 4.27 -13.06
C PHE A 96 -6.25 5.24 -13.78
N ALA A 97 -5.81 6.45 -14.10
CA ALA A 97 -6.46 7.30 -15.11
C ALA A 97 -6.60 6.55 -16.45
N SER A 98 -5.57 5.79 -16.84
CA SER A 98 -5.54 5.06 -18.11
C SER A 98 -6.16 3.65 -18.04
N CYS A 99 -5.94 2.91 -16.96
CA CYS A 99 -6.36 1.51 -16.88
C CYS A 99 -7.72 1.29 -16.20
N ASN A 100 -8.19 2.24 -15.38
CA ASN A 100 -9.40 2.15 -14.56
C ASN A 100 -10.29 3.40 -14.64
N SER A 101 -10.21 4.13 -15.76
CA SER A 101 -11.02 5.34 -16.02
C SER A 101 -10.92 6.41 -14.93
N GLY A 102 -9.76 6.53 -14.28
CA GLY A 102 -9.52 7.49 -13.19
C GLY A 102 -10.14 7.10 -11.86
N ARG A 103 -10.83 5.96 -11.76
CA ARG A 103 -11.39 5.47 -10.50
C ARG A 103 -10.30 4.79 -9.67
N TYR A 104 -10.31 5.03 -8.37
CA TYR A 104 -9.41 4.35 -7.43
C TYR A 104 -9.64 2.82 -7.50
N PRO A 105 -8.62 2.02 -7.86
CA PRO A 105 -8.76 0.57 -7.98
C PRO A 105 -8.66 -0.10 -6.59
N CYS A 106 -9.63 0.20 -5.72
CA CYS A 106 -9.75 -0.36 -4.37
C CYS A 106 -10.26 -1.81 -4.39
N ASP A 107 -10.94 -2.22 -5.46
CA ASP A 107 -11.23 -3.62 -5.70
C ASP A 107 -9.94 -4.34 -6.15
N PRO A 108 -9.53 -5.43 -5.50
CA PRO A 108 -8.30 -6.13 -5.84
C PRO A 108 -8.25 -6.64 -7.30
N GLN A 109 -9.39 -6.96 -7.93
CA GLN A 109 -9.42 -7.40 -9.34
C GLN A 109 -9.16 -6.24 -10.29
N GLN A 110 -9.76 -5.08 -10.02
CA GLN A 110 -9.46 -3.85 -10.77
C GLN A 110 -7.98 -3.47 -10.62
N ASN A 111 -7.45 -3.60 -9.41
CA ASN A 111 -6.03 -3.33 -9.12
C ASN A 111 -5.11 -4.25 -9.92
N LEU A 112 -5.37 -5.57 -9.88
CA LEU A 112 -4.61 -6.58 -10.63
C LEU A 112 -4.71 -6.35 -12.15
N ALA A 113 -5.90 -6.07 -12.67
CA ALA A 113 -6.11 -5.79 -14.08
C ALA A 113 -5.33 -4.55 -14.53
N CYS A 114 -5.21 -3.55 -13.66
CA CYS A 114 -4.35 -2.41 -13.94
C CYS A 114 -2.86 -2.74 -13.87
N ALA A 115 -2.42 -3.47 -12.84
CA ALA A 115 -1.05 -3.93 -12.69
C ALA A 115 -0.59 -4.70 -13.94
N ARG A 116 -1.48 -5.50 -14.53
CA ARG A 116 -1.23 -6.17 -15.81
C ARG A 116 -0.88 -5.19 -16.94
N LYS A 117 -1.62 -4.10 -17.08
CA LYS A 117 -1.34 -3.07 -18.09
C LYS A 117 -0.03 -2.34 -17.81
N VAL A 118 0.24 -1.95 -16.55
CA VAL A 118 1.50 -1.31 -16.16
C VAL A 118 2.70 -2.22 -16.47
N TRP A 119 2.59 -3.51 -16.16
CA TRP A 119 3.60 -4.51 -16.51
C TRP A 119 3.80 -4.64 -18.03
N GLN A 120 2.72 -4.59 -18.82
CA GLN A 120 2.81 -4.57 -20.29
C GLN A 120 3.49 -3.29 -20.80
N TRP A 121 3.17 -2.11 -20.26
CA TRP A 121 3.83 -0.84 -20.59
C TRP A 121 5.33 -0.88 -20.24
N GLY A 122 5.68 -1.60 -19.17
CA GLY A 122 7.06 -1.89 -18.78
C GLY A 122 7.81 -2.82 -19.74
N GLY A 123 7.21 -3.26 -20.85
CA GLY A 123 7.84 -4.24 -21.74
C GLY A 123 7.81 -5.65 -21.16
N ARG A 124 6.73 -5.99 -20.43
CA ARG A 124 6.53 -7.30 -19.79
C ARG A 124 7.52 -7.59 -18.66
N THR A 125 7.90 -6.55 -17.91
CA THR A 125 8.73 -6.65 -16.70
C THR A 125 8.15 -5.74 -15.60
N PHE A 126 8.59 -5.94 -14.36
CA PHE A 126 8.20 -5.11 -13.21
C PHE A 126 9.03 -3.81 -13.09
N LYS A 127 9.74 -3.38 -14.14
CA LYS A 127 10.69 -2.25 -14.07
C LYS A 127 10.07 -0.89 -13.70
N LEU A 128 8.76 -0.74 -13.88
CA LEU A 128 8.04 0.51 -13.59
C LEU A 128 7.64 0.64 -12.11
N TRP A 129 7.85 -0.40 -11.30
CA TRP A 129 7.67 -0.33 -9.85
C TRP A 129 8.96 0.13 -9.18
N ALA A 130 8.89 1.14 -8.32
CA ALA A 130 10.05 1.65 -7.60
C ALA A 130 10.70 0.57 -6.72
N THR A 131 9.90 -0.37 -6.22
CA THR A 131 10.35 -1.52 -5.40
C THR A 131 11.09 -2.60 -6.18
N VAL A 132 11.15 -2.54 -7.52
CA VAL A 132 11.79 -3.58 -8.34
C VAL A 132 13.27 -3.79 -8.00
N ARG A 133 13.98 -2.71 -7.63
CA ARG A 133 15.40 -2.81 -7.25
C ARG A 133 15.58 -3.56 -5.93
N GLN A 134 14.70 -3.32 -4.96
CA GLN A 134 14.68 -4.08 -3.71
C GLN A 134 14.42 -5.57 -4.00
N CYS A 135 13.44 -5.87 -4.86
CA CYS A 135 13.13 -7.25 -5.22
C CYS A 135 14.25 -7.95 -5.98
N ASN A 136 14.96 -7.24 -6.87
CA ASN A 136 16.12 -7.80 -7.55
C ASN A 136 17.20 -8.23 -6.54
N ASN A 137 17.48 -7.37 -5.57
CA ASN A 137 18.47 -7.64 -4.53
C ASN A 137 18.04 -8.80 -3.62
N GLN A 138 16.77 -8.80 -3.18
CA GLN A 138 16.24 -9.84 -2.29
C GLN A 138 16.22 -11.21 -2.95
N LEU A 139 15.89 -11.28 -4.24
CA LEU A 139 15.74 -12.54 -4.97
C LEU A 139 17.01 -12.98 -5.69
N GLY A 140 18.03 -12.12 -5.79
CA GLY A 140 19.24 -12.39 -6.56
C GLY A 140 19.01 -12.56 -8.07
N LYS A 141 17.95 -11.93 -8.62
CA LYS A 141 17.59 -12.04 -10.05
C LYS A 141 16.95 -10.76 -10.59
N ARG A 142 16.76 -10.67 -11.91
CA ARG A 142 16.13 -9.50 -12.56
C ARG A 142 14.61 -9.66 -12.70
N CYS A 143 13.86 -8.78 -12.05
CA CYS A 143 12.42 -8.63 -12.18
C CYS A 143 11.99 -7.52 -13.14
N GLY A 144 12.91 -6.61 -13.47
CA GLY A 144 12.73 -5.43 -14.32
C GLY A 144 13.59 -5.47 -15.56
#